data_AF-A0A2N2Y575-F1
#
_entry.id   AF-A0A2N2Y575-F1
#
_cell.length_a   1.000
_cell.length_b   1.000
_cell.length_c   1.000
_cell.angle_alpha   90.00
_cell.angle_beta   90.00
_cell.angle_gamma   90.00
#
_symmetry.space_group_name_H-M   'P 1'
#
loop_
_entity.id
_entity.type
_entity.pdbx_description
1 polymer ?
#
loop_
_entity_poly.entity_id
_entity_poly.type
_entity_poly.pdbx_seq_one_letter_code
_entity_poly.pdbx_strand_id
1 'polypeptide(L)'
;MNYHEYISRFAGIQSGENHQISTDSGFLNLKWMSFKSQAFLNENCPISSDVMSVLQPNAPDTQISENFSFKYPVIIPSQCSDERRVVVMLHGLNERSWNKYWSWAAFLAESLKCPILMFPISFHMNRAPGFWSDARTISGLMK
;
A
#
# COMPACT_ATOMS: atom_id res chain seq x y z
N MET A 1 -8.73 17.55 13.40
CA MET A 1 -9.01 16.15 13.02
C MET A 1 -9.48 15.39 14.25
N ASN A 2 -10.71 14.88 14.28
CA ASN A 2 -11.18 14.01 15.36
C ASN A 2 -10.74 12.57 15.07
N TYR A 3 -9.59 12.17 15.63
CA TYR A 3 -8.96 10.88 15.32
C TYR A 3 -9.86 9.67 15.62
N HIS A 4 -10.63 9.71 16.71
CA HIS A 4 -11.52 8.61 17.10
C HIS A 4 -12.64 8.38 16.11
N GLU A 5 -13.24 9.46 15.62
CA GLU A 5 -14.29 9.41 14.62
C GLU A 5 -13.80 8.77 13.30
N TYR A 6 -12.60 9.15 12.85
CA TYR A 6 -12.00 8.53 11.68
C TYR A 6 -11.64 7.05 11.90
N ILE A 7 -11.19 6.66 13.09
CA ILE A 7 -10.97 5.23 13.36
C ILE A 7 -12.29 4.45 13.30
N SER A 8 -13.35 4.95 13.94
CA SER A 8 -14.63 4.24 13.98
C SER A 8 -15.23 4.04 12.59
N ARG A 9 -15.03 5.00 11.68
CA ARG A 9 -15.49 4.92 10.28
C ARG A 9 -14.80 3.79 9.49
N PHE A 10 -13.62 3.36 9.91
CA PHE A 10 -12.82 2.31 9.27
C PHE A 10 -12.75 1.03 10.10
N ALA A 11 -13.49 0.96 11.22
CA ALA A 11 -13.60 -0.24 12.02
C ALA A 11 -14.30 -1.35 11.22
N GLY A 12 -13.66 -2.51 11.12
CA GLY A 12 -14.22 -3.67 10.41
C GLY A 12 -13.97 -3.71 8.91
N ILE A 13 -13.22 -2.75 8.33
CA ILE A 13 -12.76 -2.85 6.94
C ILE A 13 -11.84 -4.06 6.81
N GLN A 14 -12.18 -4.95 5.88
CA GLN A 14 -11.36 -6.11 5.57
C GLN A 14 -10.37 -5.76 4.45
N SER A 15 -9.14 -6.27 4.60
CA SER A 15 -8.11 -6.07 3.57
C SER A 15 -8.51 -6.78 2.28
N GLY A 16 -8.57 -6.04 1.18
CA GLY A 16 -8.89 -6.57 -0.15
C GLY A 16 -10.31 -6.27 -0.64
N GLU A 17 -11.17 -5.68 0.19
CA GLU A 17 -12.55 -5.36 -0.15
C GLU A 17 -12.77 -3.87 -0.40
N ASN A 18 -13.61 -3.57 -1.40
CA ASN A 18 -13.98 -2.19 -1.70
C ASN A 18 -15.05 -1.74 -0.70
N HIS A 19 -14.91 -0.51 -0.19
CA HIS A 19 -15.86 0.06 0.75
C HIS A 19 -16.20 1.49 0.37
N GLN A 20 -17.44 1.88 0.64
CA GLN A 20 -17.84 3.29 0.64
C GLN A 20 -18.01 3.73 2.08
N ILE A 21 -17.30 4.79 2.46
CA ILE A 21 -17.30 5.34 3.81
C ILE A 21 -18.00 6.69 3.76
N SER A 22 -19.13 6.82 4.46
CA SER A 22 -19.85 8.09 4.58
C SER A 22 -19.05 9.08 5.43
N THR A 23 -19.08 10.36 5.04
CA THR A 23 -18.47 11.46 5.77
C THR A 23 -19.41 12.66 5.82
N ASP A 24 -19.14 13.62 6.70
CA ASP A 24 -20.00 14.81 6.86
C ASP A 24 -20.08 15.66 5.59
N SER A 25 -19.06 15.54 4.73
CA SER A 25 -18.97 16.28 3.46
C SER A 25 -19.30 15.44 2.22
N GLY A 26 -19.70 14.17 2.39
CA GLY A 26 -20.04 13.28 1.29
C GLY A 26 -19.66 11.81 1.57
N PHE A 27 -18.84 11.23 0.69
CA PHE A 27 -18.38 9.86 0.86
C PHE A 27 -16.97 9.68 0.29
N LEU A 28 -16.25 8.72 0.85
CA LEU A 28 -14.97 8.23 0.38
C LEU A 28 -15.13 6.83 -0.18
N ASN A 29 -14.55 6.55 -1.34
CA ASN A 29 -14.51 5.22 -1.92
C ASN A 29 -13.13 4.63 -1.67
N LEU A 30 -13.05 3.63 -0.80
CA LEU A 30 -11.88 2.78 -0.66
C LEU A 30 -11.93 1.69 -1.74
N LYS A 31 -10.97 1.72 -2.65
CA LYS A 31 -10.81 0.71 -3.71
C LYS A 31 -9.49 -0.01 -3.57
N TRP A 32 -9.50 -1.33 -3.74
CA TRP A 32 -8.28 -2.12 -3.86
C TRP A 32 -7.90 -2.26 -5.32
N MET A 33 -6.73 -1.73 -5.65
CA MET A 33 -6.13 -1.82 -6.97
C MET A 33 -5.03 -2.88 -6.98
N SER A 34 -4.76 -3.44 -8.15
CA SER A 34 -3.70 -4.43 -8.35
C SER A 34 -2.50 -3.76 -9.00
N PHE A 35 -1.32 -3.98 -8.44
CA PHE A 35 -0.04 -3.61 -9.05
C PHE A 35 0.63 -4.87 -9.59
N LYS A 36 1.16 -4.79 -10.82
CA LYS A 36 2.03 -5.82 -11.39
C LYS A 36 3.23 -5.14 -12.06
N SER A 37 4.42 -5.30 -11.49
CA SER A 37 5.64 -4.76 -12.08
C SER A 37 6.06 -5.57 -13.31
N GLN A 38 6.43 -4.86 -14.38
CA GLN A 38 7.08 -5.42 -15.56
C GLN A 38 8.58 -5.11 -15.61
N ALA A 39 9.12 -4.37 -14.62
CA ALA A 39 10.47 -3.81 -14.68
C ALA A 39 11.59 -4.86 -14.81
N PHE A 40 11.37 -6.07 -14.30
CA PHE A 40 12.30 -7.19 -14.43
C PHE A 40 11.97 -8.16 -15.58
N LEU A 41 10.80 -8.01 -16.20
CA LEU A 41 10.39 -8.82 -17.36
C LEU A 41 10.90 -8.25 -18.68
N ASN A 42 11.47 -7.04 -18.66
CA ASN A 42 11.91 -6.35 -19.86
C ASN A 42 13.41 -6.05 -19.74
N GLU A 43 14.24 -6.89 -20.36
CA GLU A 43 15.69 -6.72 -20.47
C GLU A 43 16.09 -5.38 -21.11
N ASN A 44 15.15 -4.72 -21.79
CA ASN A 44 15.32 -3.44 -22.46
C ASN A 44 14.89 -2.23 -21.62
N CYS A 45 14.56 -2.38 -20.33
CA CYS A 45 14.32 -1.21 -19.48
C CYS A 45 15.66 -0.48 -19.28
N PRO A 46 15.81 0.79 -19.70
CA PRO A 46 17.05 1.54 -19.53
C PRO A 46 17.17 1.97 -18.07
N ILE A 47 17.48 1.01 -17.20
CA ILE A 47 17.81 1.27 -15.81
C ILE A 47 19.25 1.79 -15.80
N SER A 48 19.47 2.99 -15.26
CA SER A 48 20.81 3.56 -15.10
C SER A 48 21.75 2.55 -14.43
N SER A 49 23.03 2.52 -14.83
CA SER A 49 24.06 1.68 -14.21
C SER A 49 24.13 1.85 -12.68
N ASP A 50 23.89 3.06 -12.21
CA ASP A 50 23.89 3.37 -10.77
C ASP A 50 22.74 2.67 -10.06
N VAL A 51 21.55 2.66 -10.69
CA VAL A 51 20.37 2.00 -10.16
C VAL A 51 20.53 0.48 -10.24
N MET A 52 21.10 -0.06 -11.33
CA MET A 52 21.40 -1.49 -11.44
C MET A 52 22.35 -1.98 -10.35
N SER A 53 23.35 -1.18 -9.98
CA SER A 53 24.30 -1.52 -8.91
C SER A 53 23.62 -1.66 -7.54
N VAL A 54 22.58 -0.86 -7.29
CA VAL A 54 21.79 -0.89 -6.05
C VAL A 54 20.75 -2.00 -6.08
N LEU A 55 20.08 -2.19 -7.21
CA LEU A 55 18.97 -3.15 -7.33
C LEU A 55 19.42 -4.61 -7.26
N GLN A 56 20.69 -4.89 -7.57
CA GLN A 56 21.26 -6.24 -7.58
C GLN A 56 20.30 -7.26 -8.23
N PRO A 57 20.04 -7.17 -9.54
CA PRO A 57 18.92 -7.84 -10.19
C PRO A 57 18.91 -9.37 -10.06
N ASN A 58 20.04 -9.98 -9.72
CA ASN A 58 20.22 -11.41 -9.49
C ASN A 58 20.16 -11.81 -8.00
N ALA A 59 19.87 -10.87 -7.10
CA ALA A 59 19.73 -11.17 -5.68
C ALA A 59 18.50 -12.07 -5.45
N PRO A 60 18.52 -12.98 -4.48
CA PRO A 60 17.40 -13.89 -4.21
C PRO A 60 16.05 -13.17 -4.02
N ASP A 61 16.09 -11.96 -3.46
CA ASP A 61 14.91 -11.13 -3.20
C ASP A 61 14.18 -10.68 -4.48
N THR A 62 14.87 -10.63 -5.62
CA THR A 62 14.28 -10.27 -6.92
C THR A 62 13.45 -11.41 -7.52
N GLN A 63 13.39 -12.57 -6.87
CA GLN A 63 12.54 -13.69 -7.27
C GLN A 63 11.25 -13.78 -6.46
N ILE A 64 11.06 -12.91 -5.48
CA ILE A 64 9.92 -12.96 -4.56
C ILE A 64 8.67 -12.36 -5.22
N SER A 65 7.72 -13.23 -5.57
CA SER A 65 6.53 -12.90 -6.35
C SER A 65 5.66 -11.78 -5.76
N GLU A 66 5.59 -11.73 -4.43
CA GLU A 66 4.85 -10.77 -3.61
C GLU A 66 5.40 -9.35 -3.73
N ASN A 67 6.66 -9.20 -4.18
CA ASN A 67 7.25 -7.92 -4.49
C ASN A 67 6.82 -7.39 -5.87
N PHE A 68 6.42 -8.27 -6.79
CA PHE A 68 6.05 -7.92 -8.17
C PHE A 68 4.55 -7.82 -8.39
N SER A 69 3.75 -8.56 -7.64
CA SER A 69 2.30 -8.60 -7.80
C SER A 69 1.61 -8.50 -6.45
N PHE A 70 0.93 -7.38 -6.19
CA PHE A 70 0.24 -7.14 -4.92
C PHE A 70 -0.96 -6.22 -5.10
N LYS A 71 -1.85 -6.23 -4.11
CA LYS A 71 -2.95 -5.27 -4.03
C LYS A 71 -2.60 -4.12 -3.10
N TYR A 72 -3.11 -2.93 -3.40
CA TYR A 72 -2.94 -1.75 -2.58
C TYR A 72 -4.23 -0.93 -2.53
N PRO A 73 -4.52 -0.27 -1.40
CA PRO A 73 -5.73 0.53 -1.27
C PRO A 73 -5.54 1.94 -1.84
N VAL A 74 -6.62 2.47 -2.40
CA VAL A 74 -6.75 3.86 -2.86
C VAL A 74 -8.03 4.44 -2.28
N ILE A 75 -7.93 5.56 -1.58
CA ILE A 75 -9.09 6.31 -1.08
C ILE A 75 -9.39 7.44 -2.06
N ILE A 76 -10.60 7.45 -2.60
CA ILE A 76 -11.05 8.40 -3.62
C ILE A 76 -12.20 9.23 -3.04
N PRO A 77 -12.05 10.55 -2.86
CA PRO A 77 -13.14 11.41 -2.42
C PRO A 77 -14.21 11.55 -3.51
N SER A 78 -15.49 11.67 -3.11
CA SER A 78 -16.61 11.87 -4.04
C SER A 78 -16.50 13.16 -4.85
N GLN A 79 -15.86 14.18 -4.27
CA GLN A 79 -15.59 15.45 -4.91
C GLN A 79 -14.08 15.53 -5.16
N CYS A 80 -13.66 15.28 -6.41
CA CYS A 80 -12.29 15.47 -6.83
C CYS A 80 -12.14 16.88 -7.41
N SER A 81 -11.22 17.69 -6.87
CA SER A 81 -11.01 19.05 -7.39
C SER A 81 -10.13 19.07 -8.65
N ASP A 82 -9.33 18.03 -8.87
CA ASP A 82 -8.36 17.92 -9.96
C ASP A 82 -8.05 16.43 -10.23
N GLU A 83 -8.53 15.88 -11.35
CA GLU A 83 -8.33 14.49 -11.73
C GLU A 83 -6.86 14.15 -12.07
N ARG A 84 -5.99 15.15 -12.20
CA ARG A 84 -4.57 14.96 -12.55
C ARG A 84 -3.65 14.86 -11.33
N ARG A 85 -4.20 14.90 -10.11
CA ARG A 85 -3.44 14.86 -8.87
C ARG A 85 -3.69 13.58 -8.11
N VAL A 86 -2.63 12.99 -7.57
CA VAL A 86 -2.69 11.88 -6.61
C VAL A 86 -1.61 12.09 -5.55
N VAL A 87 -1.94 11.78 -4.30
CA VAL A 87 -0.94 11.71 -3.22
C VAL A 87 -0.57 10.25 -3.02
N VAL A 88 0.72 9.94 -3.10
CA VAL A 88 1.24 8.62 -2.74
C VAL A 88 1.61 8.65 -1.25
N MET A 89 0.90 7.87 -0.44
CA MET A 89 1.18 7.68 0.97
C MET A 89 1.99 6.40 1.16
N LEU A 90 3.14 6.54 1.81
CA LEU A 90 3.98 5.43 2.24
C LEU A 90 3.76 5.15 3.73
N HIS A 91 4.07 3.93 4.15
CA HIS A 91 4.03 3.54 5.55
C HIS A 91 5.43 3.55 6.18
N GLY A 92 5.47 3.63 7.50
CA GLY A 92 6.70 3.48 8.28
C GLY A 92 7.26 2.05 8.24
N LEU A 93 8.55 1.93 8.58
CA LEU A 93 9.22 0.64 8.69
C LEU A 93 8.57 -0.20 9.81
N ASN A 94 8.55 -1.52 9.63
CA ASN A 94 7.93 -2.51 10.54
C ASN A 94 6.39 -2.53 10.62
N GLU A 95 5.69 -1.83 9.72
CA GLU A 95 4.24 -1.94 9.64
C GLU A 95 3.79 -3.17 8.86
N ARG A 96 2.73 -3.82 9.38
CA ARG A 96 2.15 -5.05 8.83
C ARG A 96 0.74 -4.85 8.27
N SER A 97 0.04 -3.78 8.66
CA SER A 97 -1.31 -3.49 8.19
C SER A 97 -1.58 -2.00 8.04
N TRP A 98 -2.57 -1.67 7.20
CA TRP A 98 -3.00 -0.29 6.94
C TRP A 98 -3.86 0.33 8.05
N ASN A 99 -4.16 -0.41 9.12
CA ASN A 99 -5.11 0.01 10.16
C ASN A 99 -4.77 1.38 10.78
N LYS A 100 -3.47 1.66 10.97
CA LYS A 100 -3.00 2.94 11.52
C LYS A 100 -3.07 4.10 10.51
N TYR A 101 -3.18 3.80 9.23
CA TYR A 101 -3.06 4.76 8.13
C TYR A 101 -4.42 5.18 7.57
N TRP A 102 -5.47 4.39 7.80
CA TRP A 102 -6.81 4.66 7.30
C TRP A 102 -7.33 6.06 7.63
N SER A 103 -7.22 6.47 8.90
CA SER A 103 -7.68 7.78 9.34
C SER A 103 -6.92 8.92 8.67
N TRP A 104 -5.60 8.78 8.50
CA TRP A 104 -4.76 9.76 7.82
C TRP A 104 -5.09 9.87 6.34
N ALA A 105 -5.21 8.74 5.64
CA ALA A 105 -5.55 8.73 4.23
C ALA A 105 -6.95 9.31 3.98
N ALA A 106 -7.92 9.01 4.85
CA ALA A 106 -9.26 9.58 4.79
C ALA A 106 -9.25 11.10 4.98
N PHE A 107 -8.59 11.57 6.04
CA PHE A 107 -8.46 12.99 6.34
C PHE A 107 -7.81 13.76 5.19
N LEU A 108 -6.73 13.23 4.60
CA LEU A 108 -6.07 13.85 3.46
C LEU A 108 -6.95 13.85 2.21
N ALA A 109 -7.66 12.74 1.93
CA ALA A 109 -8.56 12.65 0.78
C ALA A 109 -9.66 13.73 0.85
N GLU A 110 -10.26 13.92 2.02
CA GLU A 110 -11.30 14.92 2.24
C GLU A 110 -10.75 16.34 2.21
N SER A 111 -9.62 16.59 2.86
CA SER A 111 -9.04 17.92 3.00
C SER A 111 -8.47 18.45 1.69
N LEU A 112 -7.85 17.56 0.89
CA LEU A 112 -7.21 17.92 -0.37
C LEU A 112 -8.11 17.69 -1.59
N LYS A 113 -9.27 17.02 -1.42
CA LYS A 113 -10.18 16.64 -2.51
C LYS A 113 -9.43 15.93 -3.65
N CYS A 114 -8.52 15.04 -3.26
CA CYS A 114 -7.58 14.34 -4.13
C CYS A 114 -7.47 12.86 -3.71
N PRO A 115 -7.31 11.91 -4.65
CA PRO A 115 -7.12 10.51 -4.32
C PRO A 115 -5.82 10.26 -3.55
N ILE A 116 -5.89 9.39 -2.55
CA ILE A 116 -4.75 8.96 -1.75
C ILE A 116 -4.44 7.51 -2.08
N LEU A 117 -3.30 7.28 -2.72
CA LEU A 117 -2.79 5.96 -3.07
C LEU A 117 -1.85 5.49 -1.98
N MET A 118 -2.22 4.42 -1.28
CA MET A 118 -1.44 3.89 -0.17
C MET A 118 -0.51 2.79 -0.70
N PHE A 119 0.73 3.15 -1.04
CA PHE A 119 1.65 2.25 -1.73
C PHE A 119 2.51 1.48 -0.72
N PRO A 120 2.50 0.14 -0.75
CA PRO A 120 3.33 -0.65 0.14
C PRO A 120 4.79 -0.68 -0.33
N ILE A 121 5.72 -0.58 0.61
CA ILE A 121 7.14 -0.89 0.39
C ILE A 121 7.30 -2.43 0.37
N SER A 122 8.29 -2.94 -0.35
CA SER A 122 8.58 -4.38 -0.43
C SER A 122 8.66 -5.03 0.95
N PHE A 123 8.16 -6.27 1.08
CA PHE A 123 8.08 -7.02 2.34
C PHE A 123 7.19 -6.47 3.46
N HIS A 124 6.39 -5.42 3.21
CA HIS A 124 5.49 -4.83 4.21
C HIS A 124 4.02 -4.93 3.82
N MET A 125 3.11 -4.55 4.74
CA MET A 125 1.66 -4.43 4.50
C MET A 125 1.05 -5.64 3.79
N ASN A 126 1.25 -6.82 4.38
CA ASN A 126 0.80 -8.13 3.89
C ASN A 126 1.58 -8.68 2.66
N ARG A 127 2.77 -8.15 2.36
CA ARG A 127 3.67 -8.67 1.31
C ARG A 127 4.90 -9.40 1.83
N ALA A 128 5.05 -9.53 3.15
CA ALA A 128 6.03 -10.45 3.70
C ALA A 128 5.62 -11.89 3.33
N PRO A 129 6.57 -12.78 2.98
CA PRO A 129 6.27 -14.19 2.80
C PRO A 129 5.49 -14.74 4.00
N GLY A 130 4.46 -15.56 3.75
CA GLY A 130 3.55 -16.00 4.81
C GLY A 130 4.26 -16.62 6.01
N PHE A 131 5.34 -17.37 5.78
CA PHE A 131 6.18 -17.99 6.81
C PHE A 131 6.97 -16.99 7.68
N TRP A 132 7.14 -15.72 7.26
CA TRP A 132 7.73 -14.66 8.08
C TRP A 132 6.75 -14.09 9.12
N SER A 133 5.45 -14.31 8.90
CA SER A 133 4.39 -13.76 9.73
C SER A 133 4.28 -14.48 11.07
N ASP A 134 4.62 -15.79 11.08
CA ASP A 134 4.54 -16.66 12.25
C ASP A 134 5.92 -16.82 12.91
N ALA A 135 6.07 -16.23 14.08
CA ALA A 135 7.30 -16.31 14.89
C ALA A 135 7.70 -17.77 15.20
N ARG A 136 6.74 -18.69 15.30
CA ARG A 136 7.01 -20.11 15.58
C ARG A 136 7.63 -20.82 14.38
N THR A 137 7.27 -20.39 13.17
CA THR A 137 7.82 -20.93 11.92
C THR A 137 9.24 -20.41 11.67
N ILE A 138 9.52 -19.14 12.00
CA ILE A 138 10.87 -18.55 11.87
C ILE A 138 11.89 -19.20 12.81
N SER A 139 11.51 -19.57 14.05
CA SER A 139 12.45 -20.13 15.02
C SER A 139 13.15 -21.41 14.55
N GLY A 140 12.56 -22.16 13.61
CA GLY A 140 13.18 -23.37 13.03
C GLY A 140 14.23 -23.08 11.95
N LEU A 141 14.19 -21.90 11.35
CA LEU A 141 15.09 -21.45 10.27
C LEU A 141 16.36 -20.74 10.77
N MET A 142 16.39 -20.33 12.04
CA MET A 142 17.53 -19.61 12.65
C MET A 142 18.59 -20.53 13.27
N LYS A 143 18.83 -21.71 12.69
CA LYS A 143 19.89 -22.65 13.14
C LYS A 143 21.18 -22.45 12.38
#